data_AF-A0A951EVV7-F1
#
_entry.id   AF-A0A951EVV7-F1
#
_cell.length_a   1.000
_cell.length_b   1.000
_cell.length_c   1.000
_cell.angle_alpha   90.00
_cell.angle_beta   90.00
_cell.angle_gamma   90.00
#
_symmetry.space_group_name_H-M   'P 1'
#
loop_
_entity.id
_entity.type
_entity.pdbx_description
1 polymer ?
#
loop_
_entity_poly.entity_id
_entity_poly.type
_entity_poly.pdbx_seq_one_letter_code
_entity_poly.pdbx_strand_id
1 'polypeptide(L)'
;HKNRDSAFKQLRARLYEFELEKKREETRKTEDAKLDINFGSQIRNYVLAPYRLVKDLRSKLAIGDVDSVLDGNLEPLIHAYLVWRKTGKTAGADGKDDLPE
;
A
#
# COMPACT_ATOMS: atom_id res chain seq x y z
N HIS A 1 -36.33 2.54 39.44
CA HIS A 1 -34.84 2.57 39.36
C HIS A 1 -34.28 1.45 38.48
N LYS A 2 -34.52 0.16 38.76
CA LYS A 2 -33.96 -0.97 37.97
C LYS A 2 -34.17 -0.90 36.44
N ASN A 3 -35.36 -0.53 35.95
CA ASN A 3 -35.61 -0.47 34.49
C ASN A 3 -34.80 0.63 33.79
N ARG A 4 -34.65 1.79 34.46
CA ARG A 4 -33.86 2.91 33.92
C ARG A 4 -32.38 2.55 33.86
N ASP A 5 -31.86 1.89 34.90
CA ASP A 5 -30.45 1.48 34.95
C ASP A 5 -30.13 0.42 33.89
N SER A 6 -31.03 -0.55 33.71
CA SER A 6 -30.92 -1.55 32.64
C SER A 6 -30.98 -0.93 31.23
N ALA A 7 -31.89 0.02 31.01
CA ALA A 7 -31.98 0.74 29.73
C ALA A 7 -30.70 1.55 29.44
N PHE A 8 -30.13 2.22 30.44
CA PHE A 8 -28.86 2.95 30.30
C PHE A 8 -27.66 2.02 30.06
N LYS A 9 -27.68 0.80 30.60
CA LYS A 9 -26.65 -0.21 30.32
C LYS A 9 -26.71 -0.66 28.84
N GLN A 10 -27.91 -0.93 28.33
CA GLN A 10 -28.11 -1.32 26.93
C GLN A 10 -27.78 -0.17 25.97
N LEU A 11 -28.19 1.07 26.29
CA LEU A 11 -27.88 2.24 25.47
C LEU A 11 -26.37 2.46 25.34
N ARG A 12 -25.63 2.36 26.45
CA ARG A 12 -24.16 2.49 26.41
C ARG A 12 -23.49 1.39 25.58
N ALA A 13 -23.97 0.14 25.69
CA ALA A 13 -23.46 -0.96 24.86
C ALA A 13 -23.69 -0.70 23.36
N ARG A 14 -24.90 -0.28 22.97
CA ARG A 14 -25.22 0.05 21.58
C ARG A 14 -24.43 1.25 21.05
N LEU A 15 -24.23 2.29 21.86
CA LEU A 15 -23.40 3.44 21.46
C LEU A 15 -21.94 3.03 21.26
N TYR A 16 -21.42 2.14 22.10
CA TYR A 16 -20.07 1.60 21.92
C TYR A 16 -19.94 0.76 20.64
N GLU A 17 -20.92 -0.11 20.37
CA GLU A 17 -20.97 -0.88 19.11
C GLU A 17 -21.05 0.04 17.89
N PHE A 18 -21.86 1.09 17.94
CA PHE A 18 -21.98 2.07 16.86
C PHE A 18 -20.66 2.79 16.57
N GLU A 19 -19.96 3.26 17.61
CA GLU A 19 -18.64 3.88 17.46
C GLU A 19 -17.58 2.90 16.93
N LEU A 20 -17.62 1.65 17.40
CA LEU A 20 -16.73 0.60 16.91
C LEU A 20 -16.98 0.31 15.43
N GLU A 21 -18.24 0.23 15.02
CA GLU A 21 -18.61 0.01 13.63
C GLU A 21 -18.15 1.17 12.76
N LYS A 22 -18.37 2.42 13.19
CA LYS A 22 -17.86 3.60 12.47
C LYS A 22 -16.34 3.56 12.24
N LYS A 23 -15.57 3.16 13.26
CA LYS A 23 -14.11 2.95 13.12
C LYS A 23 -13.75 1.82 12.18
N ARG A 24 -14.53 0.73 12.17
CA ARG A 24 -14.35 -0.37 11.22
C ARG A 24 -14.65 0.08 9.80
N GLU A 25 -15.67 0.90 9.58
CA GLU A 25 -15.98 1.43 8.25
C GLU A 25 -14.87 2.33 7.72
N GLU A 26 -14.29 3.20 8.56
CA GLU A 26 -13.15 4.04 8.20
C GLU A 26 -11.92 3.19 7.82
N THR A 27 -11.64 2.16 8.62
CA THR A 27 -10.57 1.19 8.31
C THR A 27 -10.88 0.44 7.02
N ARG A 28 -12.11 -0.05 6.84
CA ARG A 28 -12.55 -0.81 5.66
C ARG A 28 -12.38 -0.01 4.38
N LYS A 29 -12.74 1.28 4.36
CA LYS A 29 -12.50 2.16 3.20
C LYS A 29 -11.02 2.23 2.79
N THR A 30 -10.11 2.14 3.75
CA THR A 30 -8.66 2.15 3.50
C THR A 30 -8.19 0.79 3.00
N GLU A 31 -8.73 -0.30 3.55
CA GLU A 31 -8.43 -1.66 3.11
C GLU A 31 -8.98 -1.95 1.71
N ASP A 32 -10.19 -1.49 1.39
CA ASP A 32 -10.84 -1.64 0.08
C ASP A 32 -10.08 -0.91 -1.04
N ALA A 33 -9.26 0.10 -0.70
CA ALA A 33 -8.39 0.77 -1.65
C ALA A 33 -7.11 -0.03 -1.98
N LYS A 34 -6.81 -1.09 -1.22
CA LYS A 34 -5.69 -1.99 -1.51
C LYS A 34 -6.07 -2.90 -2.66
N LEU A 35 -5.07 -3.27 -3.45
CA LEU A 35 -5.25 -4.25 -4.51
C LEU A 35 -5.39 -5.65 -3.89
N ASP A 36 -6.19 -6.51 -4.55
CA ASP A 36 -6.34 -7.91 -4.17
C ASP A 36 -4.99 -8.62 -4.10
N ILE A 37 -4.83 -9.64 -3.25
CA ILE A 37 -3.61 -10.44 -3.18
C ILE A 37 -3.70 -11.57 -4.22
N ASN A 38 -3.44 -11.25 -5.49
CA ASN A 38 -3.49 -12.19 -6.60
C ASN A 38 -2.27 -12.04 -7.52
N PHE A 39 -2.03 -13.03 -8.38
CA PHE A 39 -1.05 -12.91 -9.46
C PHE A 39 -1.48 -11.77 -10.40
N GLY A 40 -0.64 -10.75 -10.53
CA GLY A 40 -0.87 -9.58 -11.39
C GLY A 40 -1.23 -8.27 -10.65
N SER A 41 -1.55 -8.32 -9.36
CA SER A 41 -1.83 -7.12 -8.54
C SER A 41 -0.58 -6.55 -7.84
N GLN A 42 0.59 -7.06 -8.19
CA GLN A 42 1.86 -6.67 -7.58
C GLN A 42 2.26 -5.25 -7.99
N ILE A 43 2.76 -4.46 -7.03
CA ILE A 43 3.24 -3.10 -7.31
C ILE A 43 4.75 -3.04 -7.62
N ARG A 44 5.51 -4.03 -7.16
CA ARG A 44 6.98 -4.04 -7.25
C ARG A 44 7.51 -5.46 -7.20
N ASN A 45 8.46 -5.74 -8.06
CA ASN A 45 9.16 -7.02 -8.11
C ASN A 45 10.53 -6.86 -7.46
N TYR A 46 10.88 -7.79 -6.57
CA TYR A 46 12.21 -7.94 -5.99
C TYR A 46 12.79 -9.27 -6.48
N VAL A 47 13.68 -9.21 -7.46
CA VAL A 47 14.37 -10.39 -7.96
C VAL A 47 15.74 -10.45 -7.30
N LEU A 48 15.99 -11.45 -6.46
CA LEU A 48 17.26 -11.59 -5.72
C LEU A 48 18.31 -12.44 -6.45
N ALA A 49 17.89 -13.20 -7.46
CA ALA A 49 18.75 -14.01 -8.30
C ALA A 49 18.06 -14.28 -9.66
N PRO A 50 18.81 -14.37 -10.78
CA PRO A 50 20.26 -14.26 -10.88
C PRO A 50 20.77 -12.80 -11.01
N TYR A 51 19.95 -11.89 -11.55
CA TYR A 51 20.39 -10.55 -11.96
C TYR A 51 20.17 -9.44 -10.92
N ARG A 52 19.59 -9.75 -9.75
CA ARG A 52 19.43 -8.82 -8.61
C ARG A 52 18.83 -7.47 -9.00
N LEU A 53 17.49 -7.39 -9.08
CA LEU A 53 16.79 -6.18 -9.55
C LEU A 53 15.52 -5.90 -8.75
N VAL A 54 15.34 -4.64 -8.35
CA VAL A 54 14.07 -4.12 -7.85
C VAL A 54 13.40 -3.27 -8.94
N LYS A 55 12.18 -3.62 -9.35
CA LYS A 55 11.42 -2.89 -10.37
C LYS A 55 10.03 -2.50 -9.86
N ASP A 56 9.75 -1.21 -9.75
CA ASP A 56 8.40 -0.70 -9.44
C ASP A 56 7.56 -0.68 -10.73
N LEU A 57 6.47 -1.44 -10.75
CA LEU A 57 5.65 -1.63 -11.94
C LEU A 57 4.80 -0.41 -12.28
N ARG A 58 4.60 0.49 -11.31
CA ARG A 58 3.77 1.70 -11.44
C ARG A 58 4.58 2.86 -12.02
N SER A 59 5.72 3.17 -11.40
CA SER A 59 6.60 4.28 -11.84
C SER A 59 7.64 3.87 -12.89
N LYS A 60 7.79 2.56 -13.14
CA LYS A 60 8.82 1.96 -14.02
C LYS A 60 10.26 2.20 -13.56
N LEU A 61 10.47 2.67 -12.33
CA LEU A 61 11.81 2.79 -11.76
C LEU A 61 12.42 1.41 -11.51
N ALA A 62 13.66 1.23 -11.94
CA ALA A 62 14.46 0.03 -11.71
C ALA A 62 15.72 0.39 -10.90
N ILE A 63 16.06 -0.45 -9.92
CA ILE A 63 17.22 -0.29 -9.03
C ILE A 63 17.96 -1.64 -8.99
N GLY A 64 19.24 -1.63 -9.36
CA GLY A 64 20.10 -2.82 -9.32
C GLY A 64 20.69 -3.13 -7.94
N ASP A 65 20.87 -2.11 -7.09
CA ASP A 65 21.33 -2.31 -5.72
C ASP A 65 20.17 -2.78 -4.82
N VAL A 66 19.93 -4.08 -4.81
CA VAL A 66 18.81 -4.67 -4.07
C VAL A 66 19.02 -4.63 -2.55
N ASP A 67 20.26 -4.81 -2.08
CA ASP A 67 20.55 -4.86 -0.64
C ASP A 67 20.24 -3.51 0.00
N SER A 68 20.68 -2.40 -0.61
CA SER A 68 20.36 -1.06 -0.12
C SER A 68 18.86 -0.82 0.00
N VAL A 69 18.07 -1.29 -0.97
CA VAL A 69 16.60 -1.15 -0.94
C VAL A 69 15.99 -1.97 0.20
N LEU A 70 16.49 -3.18 0.44
CA LEU A 70 16.05 -4.03 1.55
C LEU A 70 16.48 -3.45 2.91
N ASP A 71 17.61 -2.76 2.96
CA ASP A 71 18.11 -2.04 4.14
C ASP A 71 17.39 -0.71 4.41
N GLY A 72 16.39 -0.36 3.58
CA GLY A 72 15.49 0.76 3.83
C GLY A 72 15.70 1.99 2.95
N ASN A 73 16.58 1.91 1.93
CA ASN A 73 16.72 2.96 0.92
C ASN A 73 15.52 2.99 -0.06
N LEU A 74 14.35 3.36 0.47
CA LEU A 74 13.08 3.39 -0.26
C LEU A 74 12.76 4.75 -0.85
N GLU A 75 13.52 5.79 -0.48
CA GLU A 75 13.27 7.18 -0.89
C GLU A 75 13.15 7.35 -2.41
N PRO A 76 14.03 6.75 -3.25
CA PRO A 76 13.90 6.86 -4.70
C PRO A 76 12.57 6.28 -5.23
N LEU A 77 12.10 5.19 -4.64
CA LEU A 77 10.86 4.51 -5.03
C LEU A 77 9.63 5.32 -4.62
N ILE A 78 9.65 5.91 -3.42
CA ILE A 78 8.57 6.76 -2.91
C ILE A 78 8.47 8.03 -3.77
N HIS A 79 9.59 8.70 -3.99
CA HIS A 79 9.63 9.91 -4.80
C HIS A 79 9.13 9.66 -6.23
N ALA A 80 9.63 8.60 -6.88
CA ALA A 80 9.18 8.24 -8.23
C ALA A 80 7.67 7.93 -8.29
N TYR A 81 7.13 7.25 -7.28
CA TYR A 81 5.68 7.02 -7.19
C TYR A 81 4.88 8.31 -7.02
N LEU A 82 5.32 9.24 -6.18
CA LEU A 82 4.64 10.52 -5.97
C LEU A 82 4.65 11.39 -7.23
N VAL A 83 5.78 11.45 -7.94
CA VAL A 83 5.90 12.14 -9.22
C VAL A 83 4.97 11.50 -10.26
N TRP A 84 4.99 10.17 -10.39
CA TRP A 84 4.10 9.45 -11.30
C TRP A 84 2.63 9.69 -10.96
N ARG A 85 2.23 9.60 -9.69
CA ARG A 85 0.86 9.83 -9.25
C ARG A 85 0.38 11.26 -9.55
N LYS A 86 1.27 12.26 -9.44
CA LYS A 86 0.92 13.67 -9.68
C LYS A 86 0.93 14.05 -11.16
N THR A 87 1.86 13.51 -11.95
CA THR A 87 2.17 14.01 -13.30
C THR A 87 1.92 13.00 -14.42
N GLY A 88 1.73 11.71 -14.08
CA GLY A 88 1.67 10.61 -15.04
C GLY A 88 3.03 10.22 -15.64
N LYS A 89 4.10 10.99 -15.38
CA LYS A 89 5.44 10.68 -15.91
C LYS A 89 6.04 9.49 -15.19
N THR A 90 6.54 8.52 -15.95
CA THR A 90 7.28 7.38 -15.44
C THR A 90 8.76 7.75 -15.32
N ALA A 91 9.44 7.23 -14.30
CA ALA A 91 10.88 7.43 -14.11
C ALA A 91 11.71 6.66 -15.16
N GLY A 92 11.12 5.62 -15.76
CA GLY A 92 11.73 4.82 -16.83
C GLY A 92 11.54 5.36 -18.25
N ALA A 93 11.02 6.59 -18.43
CA ALA A 93 10.79 7.15 -19.76
C ALA A 93 12.09 7.51 -20.53
N ASP A 94 13.23 7.60 -19.83
CA ASP A 94 14.52 8.01 -20.41
C ASP A 94 15.54 6.84 -20.58
N GLY A 95 15.17 5.61 -20.19
CA GLY A 95 16.06 4.45 -20.24
C GLY A 95 15.49 3.36 -21.13
N LYS A 96 16.18 3.09 -22.25
CA LYS A 96 15.94 1.95 -23.14
C LYS A 96 15.72 0.67 -22.34
N ASP A 97 14.88 -0.21 -22.88
CA ASP A 97 14.68 -1.59 -22.43
C ASP A 97 16.01 -2.36 -22.37
N ASP A 98 16.78 -2.17 -21.31
CA ASP A 98 17.95 -2.98 -20.98
C ASP A 98 17.47 -4.24 -20.25
N LEU A 99 16.80 -5.13 -21.00
CA LEU A 99 16.81 -6.55 -20.68
C LEU A 99 17.90 -7.19 -21.56
N PRO A 100 18.96 -7.79 -20.98
CA PRO A 100 19.79 -8.70 -21.76
C PRO A 100 18.94 -9.91 -22.16
N GLU A 101 19.02 -10.31 -23.45
CA GLU A 101 18.53 -11.60 -23.93
C GLU A 101 19.15 -12.78 -23.15
#